data_AF-A0A2V9TU97-F1
#
_entry.id   AF-A0A2V9TU97-F1
#
_cell.length_a   1.000
_cell.length_b   1.000
_cell.length_c   1.000
_cell.angle_alpha   90.00
_cell.angle_beta   90.00
_cell.angle_gamma   90.00
#
_symmetry.space_group_name_H-M   'P 1'
#
loop_
_entity.id
_entity.type
_entity.pdbx_description
1 polymer ?
#
loop_
_entity_poly.entity_id
_entity_poly.type
_entity_poly.pdbx_seq_one_letter_code
_entity_poly.pdbx_strand_id
1 'polypeptide(L)'
;LKALPEVLPYASPPKVKYLGETYRHFQTAKAGTTFVLGEFPWQVRVGEAADVTDYVSPPRVISSEMTGGEVTWSMGEYLAGKDVWKAFRLPGSPPEAIGVYENQPSPLSAQTRNIWVAFAAFLLVLVVMMIGFDLAARN
;
A
#
# COMPACT_ATOMS: atom_id res chain seq x y z
N LEU A 1 -23.29 4.82 13.83
CA LEU A 1 -22.07 5.55 13.43
C LEU A 1 -20.91 4.57 13.44
N LYS A 2 -20.17 4.42 12.34
CA LYS A 2 -18.91 3.66 12.37
C LYS A 2 -17.92 4.44 13.25
N ALA A 3 -17.04 3.74 13.97
CA ALA A 3 -15.99 4.37 14.77
C ALA A 3 -15.07 5.24 13.90
N LEU A 4 -14.29 6.13 14.49
CA LEU A 4 -13.20 6.82 13.80
C LEU A 4 -11.95 5.92 13.75
N PRO A 5 -11.04 6.12 12.79
CA PRO A 5 -9.74 5.46 12.79
C PRO A 5 -8.93 5.83 14.04
N GLU A 6 -8.35 4.82 14.70
CA GLU A 6 -7.47 5.01 15.85
C GLU A 6 -6.03 5.17 15.36
N VAL A 7 -5.47 6.37 15.52
CA VAL A 7 -4.07 6.65 15.17
C VAL A 7 -3.17 6.19 16.32
N LEU A 8 -2.12 5.42 15.98
CA LEU A 8 -1.10 4.95 16.92
C LEU A 8 0.23 5.68 16.63
N PRO A 9 0.40 6.93 17.12
CA PRO A 9 1.52 7.79 16.74
C PRO A 9 2.86 7.31 17.29
N TYR A 10 2.86 6.52 18.36
CA TYR A 10 4.08 6.00 18.99
C TYR A 10 4.66 4.77 18.26
N ALA A 11 3.96 4.23 17.25
CA ALA A 11 4.51 3.17 16.42
C ALA A 11 5.53 3.73 15.42
N SER A 12 6.59 2.96 15.13
CA SER A 12 7.55 3.28 14.07
C SER A 12 7.54 2.17 13.00
N PRO A 13 7.08 2.44 11.76
CA PRO A 13 6.39 3.66 11.33
C PRO A 13 4.98 3.79 11.97
N PRO A 14 4.35 4.99 11.95
CA PRO A 14 3.01 5.20 12.49
C PRO A 14 1.99 4.22 11.91
N LYS A 15 0.99 3.85 12.71
CA LYS A 15 -0.06 2.91 12.31
C LYS A 15 -1.44 3.48 12.59
N VAL A 16 -2.43 2.98 11.86
CA VAL A 16 -3.84 3.26 12.09
C VAL A 16 -4.57 1.93 12.27
N LYS A 17 -5.45 1.85 13.29
CA LYS A 17 -6.38 0.74 13.46
C LYS A 17 -7.78 1.18 13.05
N TYR A 18 -8.41 0.38 12.20
CA TYR A 18 -9.77 0.65 11.76
C TYR A 18 -10.48 -0.63 11.37
N LEU A 19 -11.71 -0.81 11.86
CA LEU A 19 -12.56 -1.98 11.57
C LEU A 19 -11.87 -3.34 11.76
N GLY A 20 -11.00 -3.45 12.78
CA GLY A 20 -10.26 -4.68 13.09
C GLY A 20 -8.98 -4.90 12.27
N GLU A 21 -8.64 -3.98 11.37
CA GLU A 21 -7.43 -4.04 10.55
C GLU A 21 -6.41 -2.99 10.98
N THR A 22 -5.13 -3.29 10.72
CA THR A 22 -4.01 -2.41 11.04
C THR A 22 -3.31 -1.97 9.76
N TYR A 23 -3.31 -0.67 9.53
CA TYR A 23 -2.74 0.00 8.38
C TYR A 23 -1.40 0.61 8.77
N ARG A 24 -0.40 0.49 7.91
CA ARG A 24 0.94 1.06 8.12
C ARG A 24 1.05 2.35 7.32
N HIS A 25 1.67 3.37 7.91
CA HIS A 25 2.00 4.61 7.20
C HIS A 25 2.79 4.27 5.92
N PHE A 26 2.35 4.86 4.81
CA PHE A 26 2.95 4.67 3.50
C PHE A 26 3.58 5.96 3.00
N GLN A 27 2.80 7.06 2.99
CA GLN A 27 3.29 8.35 2.53
C GLN A 27 2.60 9.50 3.26
N THR A 28 3.26 10.65 3.25
CA THR A 28 2.68 11.94 3.61
C THR A 28 3.00 12.91 2.48
N ALA A 29 1.99 13.63 2.02
CA ALA A 29 2.09 14.54 0.89
C ALA A 29 1.25 15.79 1.14
N LYS A 30 1.57 16.87 0.43
CA LYS A 30 0.71 18.05 0.37
C LYS A 30 -0.05 18.02 -0.95
N ALA A 31 -1.33 17.70 -0.88
CA ALA A 31 -2.21 17.71 -2.05
C ALA A 31 -2.63 19.15 -2.36
N GLY A 32 -2.81 19.48 -3.64
CA GLY A 32 -3.22 20.80 -4.08
C GLY A 32 -4.24 20.74 -5.22
N THR A 33 -5.27 21.58 -5.15
CA THR A 33 -6.28 21.70 -6.20
C THR A 33 -5.78 22.60 -7.33
N THR A 34 -5.51 22.04 -8.50
CA THR A 34 -4.99 22.78 -9.66
C THR A 34 -6.06 23.19 -10.66
N PHE A 35 -7.16 22.45 -10.73
CA PHE A 35 -8.27 22.70 -11.64
C PHE A 35 -9.57 22.13 -11.06
N VAL A 36 -10.70 22.74 -11.39
CA VAL A 36 -12.03 22.29 -10.98
C VAL A 36 -12.89 22.17 -12.23
N LEU A 37 -13.55 21.02 -12.40
CA LEU A 37 -14.45 20.74 -13.50
C LEU A 37 -15.72 20.07 -13.00
N GLY A 38 -16.88 20.58 -13.42
CA GLY A 38 -18.19 20.04 -13.06
C GLY A 38 -18.87 20.79 -11.92
N GLU A 39 -19.87 20.15 -11.34
CA GLU A 39 -20.73 20.70 -10.29
C GLU A 39 -20.49 19.96 -8.98
N PHE A 40 -20.25 20.70 -7.90
CA PHE A 40 -20.05 20.16 -6.56
C PHE A 40 -21.08 20.77 -5.61
N PRO A 41 -21.66 19.99 -4.68
CA PRO A 41 -22.62 20.51 -3.72
C PRO A 41 -21.99 21.39 -2.63
N TRP A 42 -20.66 21.51 -2.62
CA TRP A 42 -19.88 22.45 -1.80
C TRP A 42 -18.88 23.22 -2.68
N GLN A 43 -18.36 24.34 -2.17
CA GLN A 43 -17.38 25.13 -2.91
C GLN A 43 -16.00 24.45 -2.88
N VAL A 44 -15.40 24.23 -4.05
CA VAL A 44 -14.01 23.81 -4.23
C VAL A 44 -13.22 24.98 -4.82
N ARG A 45 -12.04 25.29 -4.31
CA ARG A 45 -11.22 26.42 -4.81
C ARG A 45 -9.88 25.95 -5.35
N VAL A 46 -9.50 26.47 -6.52
CA VAL A 46 -8.14 26.31 -7.05
C VAL A 46 -7.15 26.97 -6.10
N GLY A 47 -6.04 26.28 -5.82
CA GLY A 47 -5.03 26.69 -4.86
C GLY A 47 -5.28 26.22 -3.42
N GLU A 48 -6.41 25.55 -3.14
CA GLU A 48 -6.58 24.82 -1.88
C GLU A 48 -5.50 23.76 -1.74
N ALA A 49 -5.02 23.57 -0.51
CA ALA A 49 -4.04 22.57 -0.18
C ALA A 49 -4.43 21.82 1.09
N ALA A 50 -4.18 20.52 1.10
CA ALA A 50 -4.44 19.63 2.22
C ALA A 50 -3.17 18.85 2.56
N ASP A 51 -2.92 18.67 3.85
CA ASP A 51 -1.89 17.74 4.31
C ASP A 51 -2.51 16.34 4.34
N VAL A 52 -2.01 15.46 3.48
CA VAL A 52 -2.54 14.11 3.27
C VAL A 52 -1.56 13.08 3.81
N THR A 53 -2.09 12.09 4.52
CA THR A 53 -1.31 10.95 4.99
C THR A 53 -2.04 9.66 4.70
N ASP A 54 -1.38 8.74 4.00
CA ASP A 54 -1.96 7.46 3.60
C ASP A 54 -1.37 6.31 4.42
N TYR A 55 -2.26 5.43 4.84
CA TYR A 55 -1.95 4.21 5.56
C TYR A 55 -2.48 3.00 4.77
N VAL A 56 -1.63 2.02 4.53
CA VAL A 56 -1.97 0.86 3.68
C VAL A 56 -2.01 -0.44 4.47
N SER A 57 -2.99 -1.27 4.13
CA SER A 57 -3.09 -2.68 4.45
C SER A 57 -3.63 -3.37 3.20
N PRO A 58 -2.76 -3.60 2.18
CA PRO A 58 -3.19 -4.06 0.86
C PRO A 58 -4.19 -5.23 0.93
N PRO A 59 -5.32 -5.15 0.20
CA PRO A 59 -5.63 -4.20 -0.87
C PRO A 59 -6.17 -2.84 -0.40
N ARG A 60 -6.27 -2.56 0.89
CA ARG A 60 -6.97 -1.39 1.42
C ARG A 60 -6.05 -0.25 1.79
N VAL A 61 -6.58 0.97 1.71
CA VAL A 61 -5.94 2.21 2.13
C VAL A 61 -6.90 3.01 3.01
N ILE A 62 -6.34 3.72 3.99
CA ILE A 62 -7.02 4.75 4.75
C ILE A 62 -6.21 6.03 4.59
N SER A 63 -6.88 7.09 4.17
CA SER A 63 -6.27 8.40 3.94
C SER A 63 -6.85 9.41 4.91
N SER A 64 -5.98 10.16 5.59
CA SER A 64 -6.35 11.36 6.35
C SER A 64 -5.99 12.59 5.55
N GLU A 65 -6.96 13.46 5.34
CA GLU A 65 -6.79 14.75 4.68
C GLU A 65 -7.07 15.85 5.70
N MET A 66 -6.06 16.65 6.02
CA MET A 66 -6.16 17.76 6.96
C MET A 66 -6.17 19.08 6.22
N THR A 67 -7.23 19.86 6.42
CA THR A 67 -7.35 21.22 5.88
C THR A 67 -7.83 22.15 6.99
N GLY A 68 -6.98 23.12 7.36
CA GLY A 68 -7.26 23.99 8.51
C GLY A 68 -7.36 23.19 9.81
N GLY A 69 -8.54 23.21 10.46
CA GLY A 69 -8.81 22.50 11.71
C GLY A 69 -9.64 21.22 11.57
N GLU A 70 -9.97 20.83 10.33
CA GLU A 70 -10.77 19.64 10.04
C GLU A 70 -9.88 18.52 9.47
N VAL A 71 -10.22 17.27 9.84
CA VAL A 71 -9.60 16.07 9.28
C VAL A 71 -10.69 15.20 8.66
N THR A 72 -10.60 14.98 7.36
CA THR A 72 -11.45 14.03 6.63
C THR A 72 -10.72 12.69 6.54
N TRP A 73 -11.44 11.61 6.80
CA TRP A 73 -10.93 10.25 6.66
C TRP A 73 -11.68 9.53 5.53
N SER A 74 -10.94 8.96 4.60
CA SER A 74 -11.48 8.13 3.52
C SER A 74 -10.88 6.73 3.58
N MET A 75 -11.64 5.74 3.09
CA MET A 75 -11.19 4.36 2.97
C MET A 75 -11.34 3.94 1.51
N GLY A 76 -10.27 3.38 0.95
CA GLY A 76 -10.23 2.87 -0.40
C GLY A 76 -9.81 1.41 -0.45
N GLU A 77 -10.09 0.77 -1.58
CA GLU A 77 -9.63 -0.58 -1.91
C GLU A 77 -9.08 -0.57 -3.33
N TYR A 78 -7.94 -1.24 -3.53
CA TYR A 78 -7.31 -1.40 -4.82
C TYR A 78 -8.22 -2.20 -5.75
N LEU A 79 -8.51 -1.65 -6.92
CA LEU A 79 -9.24 -2.33 -7.99
C LEU A 79 -8.32 -2.50 -9.21
N ALA A 80 -8.22 -3.73 -9.72
CA ALA A 80 -7.46 -3.95 -10.94
C ALA A 80 -8.22 -3.41 -12.16
N GLY A 81 -7.49 -2.95 -13.18
CA GLY A 81 -8.09 -2.39 -14.39
C GLY A 81 -9.12 -3.31 -15.07
N LYS A 82 -8.90 -4.64 -15.01
CA LYS A 82 -9.85 -5.65 -15.51
C LYS A 82 -11.21 -5.61 -14.78
N ASP A 83 -11.21 -5.35 -13.49
CA ASP A 83 -12.40 -5.33 -12.65
C ASP A 83 -13.19 -4.05 -12.92
N VAL A 84 -12.49 -2.92 -13.14
CA VAL A 84 -13.08 -1.67 -13.61
C VAL A 84 -13.70 -1.86 -15.01
N TRP A 85 -12.97 -2.44 -15.97
CA TRP A 85 -13.48 -2.72 -17.33
C TRP A 85 -14.76 -3.54 -17.31
N LYS A 86 -14.76 -4.60 -16.50
CA LYS A 86 -15.91 -5.48 -16.32
C LYS A 86 -17.10 -4.75 -15.70
N ALA A 87 -16.88 -3.93 -14.66
CA ALA A 87 -17.94 -3.19 -13.98
C ALA A 87 -18.68 -2.23 -14.94
N PHE A 88 -17.94 -1.56 -15.82
CA PHE A 88 -18.50 -0.63 -16.81
C PHE A 88 -18.88 -1.28 -18.14
N ARG A 89 -18.69 -2.60 -18.29
CA ARG A 89 -18.99 -3.36 -19.53
C ARG A 89 -18.30 -2.78 -20.77
N LEU A 90 -17.05 -2.33 -20.61
CA LEU A 90 -16.28 -1.75 -21.70
C LEU A 90 -15.78 -2.85 -22.66
N PRO A 91 -15.74 -2.58 -23.98
CA PRO A 91 -15.19 -3.52 -24.94
C PRO A 91 -13.66 -3.64 -24.80
N GLY A 92 -13.12 -4.75 -25.30
CA GLY A 92 -11.67 -4.97 -25.34
C GLY A 92 -11.06 -5.29 -23.98
N SER A 93 -9.84 -4.79 -23.75
CA SER A 93 -9.09 -4.97 -22.50
C SER A 93 -8.68 -3.62 -21.92
N PRO A 94 -8.51 -3.53 -20.60
CA PRO A 94 -7.95 -2.32 -19.98
C PRO A 94 -6.56 -2.00 -20.55
N PRO A 95 -6.18 -0.71 -20.61
CA PRO A 95 -4.79 -0.32 -20.79
C PRO A 95 -3.88 -1.05 -19.80
N GLU A 96 -2.62 -1.24 -20.20
CA GLU A 96 -1.63 -1.81 -19.29
C GLU A 96 -1.45 -0.93 -18.05
N ALA A 97 -1.32 -1.58 -16.90
CA ALA A 97 -1.04 -0.89 -15.65
C ALA A 97 0.37 -0.31 -15.70
N ILE A 98 0.51 0.96 -15.33
CA ILE A 98 1.79 1.66 -15.27
C ILE A 98 2.20 1.79 -13.80
N GLY A 99 3.36 1.26 -13.45
CA GLY A 99 3.89 1.31 -12.09
C GLY A 99 3.17 0.39 -11.10
N VAL A 100 3.34 0.67 -9.81
CA VAL A 100 2.71 -0.05 -8.68
C VAL A 100 2.06 0.98 -7.79
N TYR A 101 0.78 0.79 -7.49
CA TYR A 101 0.01 1.72 -6.67
C TYR A 101 0.16 1.42 -5.16
N GLU A 102 -0.11 2.38 -4.27
CA GLU A 102 0.29 2.28 -2.85
C GLU A 102 -0.28 1.07 -2.10
N ASN A 103 -1.53 0.71 -2.40
CA ASN A 103 -2.25 -0.39 -1.75
C ASN A 103 -2.36 -1.64 -2.64
N GLN A 104 -1.59 -1.71 -3.74
CA GLN A 104 -1.61 -2.85 -4.64
C GLN A 104 -1.05 -4.11 -3.94
N PRO A 105 -1.82 -5.21 -3.87
CA PRO A 105 -1.32 -6.46 -3.31
C PRO A 105 -0.13 -7.01 -4.10
N SER A 106 0.93 -7.42 -3.39
CA SER A 106 2.07 -8.06 -4.03
C SER A 106 1.67 -9.41 -4.62
N PRO A 107 2.01 -9.69 -5.90
CA PRO A 107 1.72 -10.98 -6.54
C PRO A 107 2.50 -12.13 -5.89
N LEU A 108 3.61 -11.82 -5.20
CA LEU A 108 4.47 -12.80 -4.55
C LEU A 108 4.13 -13.03 -3.07
N SER A 109 3.15 -12.29 -2.52
CA SER A 109 2.79 -12.37 -1.10
C SER A 109 2.48 -13.82 -0.66
N ALA A 110 1.74 -14.56 -1.49
CA ALA A 110 1.41 -15.97 -1.25
C ALA A 110 2.62 -16.93 -1.33
N GLN A 111 3.69 -16.54 -2.02
CA GLN A 111 4.87 -17.36 -2.27
C GLN A 111 6.02 -17.08 -1.30
N THR A 112 5.89 -16.05 -0.45
CA THR A 112 6.92 -15.60 0.50
C THR A 112 7.52 -16.76 1.29
N ARG A 113 6.69 -17.66 1.83
CA ARG A 113 7.15 -18.83 2.59
C ARG A 113 8.07 -19.74 1.77
N ASN A 114 7.67 -20.06 0.54
CA ASN A 114 8.44 -20.95 -0.33
C ASN A 114 9.77 -20.33 -0.73
N ILE A 115 9.78 -19.01 -0.96
CA ILE A 115 11.01 -18.25 -1.24
C ILE A 115 11.98 -18.35 -0.06
N TRP A 116 11.50 -18.15 1.18
CA TRP A 116 12.34 -18.28 2.37
C TRP A 116 12.85 -19.68 2.62
N VAL A 117 12.04 -20.71 2.36
CA VAL A 117 12.47 -22.12 2.46
C VAL A 117 13.56 -22.42 1.44
N ALA A 118 13.39 -22.02 0.19
CA ALA A 118 14.39 -22.21 -0.85
C ALA A 118 15.70 -21.47 -0.51
N PHE A 119 15.60 -20.24 -0.01
CA PHE A 119 16.75 -19.46 0.43
C PHE A 119 17.50 -20.14 1.60
N ALA A 120 16.78 -20.64 2.60
CA ALA A 120 17.39 -21.35 3.72
C ALA A 120 18.07 -22.66 3.28
N ALA A 121 17.45 -23.42 2.38
CA ALA A 121 18.05 -24.62 1.79
C ALA A 121 19.33 -24.29 1.01
N PHE A 122 19.31 -23.23 0.22
CA PHE A 122 20.49 -22.74 -0.50
C PHE A 122 21.63 -22.35 0.45
N LEU A 123 21.34 -21.60 1.53
CA LEU A 123 22.34 -21.26 2.54
C LEU A 123 22.92 -22.50 3.23
N LEU A 124 22.08 -23.49 3.53
CA LEU A 124 22.53 -24.75 4.13
C LEU A 124 23.52 -25.48 3.21
N VAL A 125 23.23 -25.56 1.91
CA VAL A 125 24.15 -26.16 0.92
C VAL A 125 25.49 -25.40 0.90
N LEU A 126 25.46 -24.07 0.89
CA LEU A 126 26.69 -23.26 0.93
C LEU A 126 27.52 -23.52 2.18
N VAL A 127 26.90 -23.59 3.35
CA VAL A 127 27.59 -23.89 4.62
C VAL A 127 28.23 -25.28 4.56
N VAL A 128 27.51 -26.29 4.08
CA VAL A 128 28.05 -27.65 3.93
C VAL A 128 29.23 -27.67 2.96
N MET A 129 29.15 -26.96 1.83
CA MET A 129 30.25 -26.84 0.88
C MET A 129 31.47 -26.16 1.51
N MET A 130 31.29 -25.07 2.25
CA MET A 130 32.38 -24.37 2.93
C MET A 130 33.09 -25.27 3.94
N ILE A 131 32.34 -26.01 4.75
CA ILE A 131 32.91 -26.98 5.70
C ILE A 131 33.67 -28.06 4.93
N GLY A 132 33.11 -28.59 3.85
CA GLY A 132 33.78 -29.58 3.00
C GLY A 132 35.10 -29.07 2.42
N PHE A 133 35.14 -27.84 1.92
CA PHE A 133 36.36 -27.23 1.40
C PHE A 133 37.40 -26.93 2.48
N ASP A 134 36.99 -26.44 3.66
CA ASP A 134 37.91 -26.22 4.79
C ASP A 134 38.53 -27.55 5.27
N LEU A 135 37.74 -28.61 5.36
CA LEU A 135 38.23 -29.95 5.68
C LEU A 135 39.18 -30.49 4.61
N ALA A 136 38.86 -30.29 3.33
CA ALA A 136 39.72 -30.72 2.22
C ALA A 136 41.04 -29.93 2.15
N ALA A 137 41.06 -28.66 2.55
CA ALA A 137 42.25 -27.83 2.56
C ALA A 137 43.20 -28.12 3.75
N ARG A 138 42.71 -28.80 4.80
CA ARG A 138 43.49 -29.18 6.00
C ARG A 138 44.15 -30.55 5.90
N ASN A 139 43.78 -31.38 4.92
CA ASN A 139 44.39 -32.68 4.60
C ASN A 139 45.42 -32.52 3.48
#